data_AF-A0ABD0PMT5-F1
#
_entry.id   AF-A0ABD0PMT5-F1
#
_cell.length_a   1.000
_cell.length_b   1.000
_cell.length_c   1.000
_cell.angle_alpha   90.00
_cell.angle_beta   90.00
_cell.angle_gamma   90.00
#
_symmetry.space_group_name_H-M   'P 1'
#
loop_
_entity.id
_entity.type
_entity.pdbx_description
1 polymer ?
#
loop_
_entity_poly.entity_id
_entity_poly.type
_entity_poly.pdbx_seq_one_letter_code
_entity_poly.pdbx_strand_id
1 'polypeptide(L)'
;FDAVKGKNYTELLISVCSYMAFPFDGDYLEDLEIDQCDFLLDLCSHVKDYETQTGRSVLPALQPIYQIELSERKSSILLEVLKLQTEKKPVELMDWTDEESEVKGFLQCLPYISQL
;
A
#
# COMPACT_ATOMS: atom_id res chain seq x y z
N PHE A 1 3.24 37.54 -6.11
CA PHE A 1 2.41 36.66 -5.28
C PHE A 1 1.18 36.32 -6.11
N ASP A 2 1.27 35.24 -6.89
CA ASP A 2 0.11 34.66 -7.57
C ASP A 2 -0.10 33.26 -7.01
N ALA A 3 -1.29 33.07 -6.45
CA ALA A 3 -1.74 31.86 -5.79
C ALA A 3 -2.09 30.80 -6.83
N VAL A 4 -1.08 30.17 -7.44
CA VAL A 4 -1.29 28.85 -8.04
C VAL A 4 -1.46 27.90 -6.86
N LYS A 5 -2.71 27.49 -6.62
CA LYS A 5 -3.09 26.45 -5.67
C LYS A 5 -2.22 25.24 -5.93
N GLY A 6 -1.11 25.12 -5.20
CA GLY A 6 -0.13 24.06 -5.38
C GLY A 6 -0.85 22.74 -5.14
N LYS A 7 -0.96 21.91 -6.18
CA LYS A 7 -1.45 20.55 -6.02
C LYS A 7 -0.57 19.90 -4.95
N ASN A 8 -1.18 19.42 -3.87
CA ASN A 8 -0.44 18.67 -2.87
C ASN A 8 0.08 17.41 -3.57
N TYR A 9 1.40 17.24 -3.66
CA TYR A 9 2.02 16.09 -4.31
C TYR A 9 1.51 14.76 -3.74
N THR A 10 1.13 14.75 -2.46
CA THR A 10 0.48 13.61 -1.82
C THR A 10 -0.90 13.31 -2.40
N GLU A 11 -1.73 14.31 -2.70
CA GLU A 11 -3.05 14.11 -3.34
C GLU A 11 -2.90 13.53 -4.76
N LEU A 12 -1.89 14.01 -5.49
CA LEU A 12 -1.52 13.48 -6.81
C LEU A 12 -1.10 12.01 -6.71
N LEU A 13 -0.24 11.67 -5.76
CA LEU A 13 0.20 10.30 -5.54
C LEU A 13 -0.94 9.39 -5.08
N ILE A 14 -1.80 9.83 -4.15
CA ILE A 14 -3.00 9.08 -3.75
C ILE A 14 -3.89 8.80 -4.97
N SER A 15 -4.11 9.81 -5.82
CA SER A 15 -4.92 9.66 -7.03
C SER A 15 -4.31 8.64 -8.00
N VAL A 16 -3.01 8.73 -8.29
CA VAL A 16 -2.32 7.81 -9.21
C VAL A 16 -2.25 6.40 -8.64
N CYS A 17 -2.09 6.26 -7.33
CA CYS A 17 -2.00 4.96 -6.65
C CYS A 17 -3.38 4.34 -6.36
N SER A 18 -4.47 5.03 -6.67
CA SER A 18 -5.82 4.49 -6.45
C SER A 18 -6.16 3.44 -7.51
N TYR A 19 -6.85 2.38 -7.09
CA TYR A 19 -7.30 1.30 -7.99
C TYR A 19 -7.99 1.84 -9.25
N MET A 20 -8.83 2.86 -9.11
CA MET A 20 -9.60 3.41 -10.23
C MET A 20 -8.81 4.24 -11.24
N ALA A 21 -7.59 4.66 -10.91
CA ALA A 21 -6.82 5.59 -11.74
C ALA A 21 -5.35 5.17 -11.95
N PHE A 22 -4.98 3.98 -11.48
CA PHE A 22 -3.66 3.44 -11.71
C PHE A 22 -3.49 3.11 -13.21
N PRO A 23 -2.36 3.49 -13.82
CA PRO A 23 -2.14 3.27 -15.24
C PRO A 23 -1.75 1.81 -15.47
N PHE A 24 -2.73 0.98 -15.78
CA PHE A 24 -2.53 -0.45 -16.06
C PHE A 24 -2.27 -0.72 -17.54
N ASP A 25 -1.52 -1.78 -17.84
CA ASP A 25 -1.17 -2.20 -19.22
C ASP A 25 -1.87 -3.52 -19.63
N GLY A 26 -2.74 -4.08 -18.78
CA GLY A 26 -3.39 -5.38 -18.96
C GLY A 26 -4.92 -5.33 -19.16
N ASP A 27 -5.46 -6.28 -19.95
CA ASP A 27 -6.91 -6.41 -20.20
C ASP A 27 -7.66 -7.23 -19.12
N TYR A 28 -6.93 -7.91 -18.22
CA TYR A 28 -7.49 -8.79 -17.18
C TYR A 28 -7.40 -8.17 -15.79
N LEU A 29 -8.51 -8.20 -15.04
CA LEU A 29 -8.63 -7.60 -13.69
C LEU A 29 -7.57 -8.13 -12.69
N GLU A 30 -7.18 -9.41 -12.77
CA GLU A 30 -6.14 -10.01 -11.92
C GLU A 30 -4.75 -9.41 -12.17
N ASP A 31 -4.41 -9.09 -13.43
CA ASP A 31 -3.13 -8.47 -13.78
C ASP A 31 -3.08 -7.01 -13.29
N LEU A 32 -4.22 -6.31 -13.30
CA LEU A 32 -4.34 -4.93 -12.80
C LEU A 32 -3.93 -4.84 -11.32
N GLU A 33 -4.42 -5.77 -10.50
CA GLU A 33 -4.19 -5.74 -9.07
C GLU A 33 -2.72 -6.04 -8.72
N ILE A 34 -2.11 -6.98 -9.44
CA ILE A 34 -0.70 -7.35 -9.28
C ILE A 34 0.21 -6.14 -9.61
N ASP A 35 -0.04 -5.46 -10.72
CA ASP A 35 0.80 -4.32 -11.17
C ASP A 35 0.78 -3.15 -10.19
N GLN A 36 -0.39 -2.83 -9.62
CA GLN A 36 -0.49 -1.78 -8.60
C GLN A 36 0.24 -2.17 -7.31
N CYS A 37 0.12 -3.43 -6.89
CA CYS A 37 0.77 -3.91 -5.68
C CYS A 37 2.29 -3.88 -5.78
N ASP A 38 2.84 -4.35 -6.90
CA ASP A 38 4.28 -4.36 -7.16
C ASP A 38 4.84 -2.94 -7.17
N PHE A 39 4.12 -1.98 -7.79
CA PHE A 39 4.49 -0.57 -7.73
C PHE A 39 4.52 -0.01 -6.29
N LEU A 40 3.52 -0.33 -5.46
CA LEU A 40 3.46 0.14 -4.08
C LEU A 40 4.59 -0.46 -3.22
N LEU A 41 4.96 -1.72 -3.47
CA LEU A 41 6.11 -2.37 -2.83
C LEU A 41 7.43 -1.70 -3.23
N ASP A 42 7.63 -1.44 -4.52
CA ASP A 42 8.81 -0.76 -5.04
C ASP A 42 8.93 0.65 -4.47
N LEU A 43 7.81 1.40 -4.42
CA LEU A 43 7.76 2.72 -3.81
C LEU A 43 8.12 2.67 -2.32
N CYS A 44 7.59 1.70 -1.58
CA CYS A 44 7.93 1.50 -0.17
C CYS A 44 9.42 1.21 0.04
N SER A 45 9.98 0.31 -0.77
CA SER A 45 11.41 -0.03 -0.72
C SER A 45 12.28 1.21 -0.96
N HIS A 46 11.97 1.97 -2.02
CA HIS A 46 12.68 3.20 -2.34
C HIS A 46 12.58 4.26 -1.24
N VAL A 47 11.41 4.40 -0.60
CA VAL A 47 11.22 5.33 0.51
C VAL A 47 12.08 4.90 1.69
N LYS A 48 12.05 3.62 2.10
CA LYS A 48 12.89 3.09 3.19
C LYS A 48 14.38 3.35 2.94
N ASP A 49 14.85 3.10 1.71
CA ASP A 49 16.23 3.36 1.32
C ASP A 49 16.58 4.85 1.38
N TYR A 50 15.69 5.71 0.88
CA TYR A 50 15.86 7.15 0.94
C TYR A 50 15.93 7.68 2.37
N GLU A 51 15.02 7.24 3.25
CA GLU A 51 15.01 7.65 4.66
C GLU A 51 16.29 7.19 5.37
N THR A 52 16.76 5.96 5.07
CA THR A 52 17.99 5.42 5.63
C THR A 52 19.22 6.21 5.18
N GLN A 53 19.30 6.57 3.89
CA GLN A 53 20.45 7.29 3.32
C GLN A 53 20.49 8.76 3.73
N THR A 54 19.32 9.41 3.86
CA THR A 54 19.23 10.86 4.07
C THR A 54 18.88 11.26 5.51
N GLY A 55 18.40 10.31 6.32
CA GLY A 55 17.86 10.56 7.66
C GLY A 55 16.56 11.39 7.68
N ARG A 56 15.97 11.66 6.51
CA ARG A 56 14.71 12.42 6.40
C ARG A 56 13.54 11.47 6.48
N SER A 57 12.49 11.86 7.20
CA SER A 57 11.25 11.10 7.23
C SER A 57 10.25 11.60 6.19
N VAL A 58 9.87 10.72 5.27
CA VAL A 58 8.93 10.93 4.17
C VAL A 58 7.77 9.95 4.24
N LEU A 59 7.97 8.79 4.87
CA LEU A 59 7.00 7.73 5.03
C LEU A 59 5.69 8.20 5.72
N PRO A 60 5.71 9.08 6.74
CA PRO A 60 4.48 9.65 7.30
C PRO A 60 3.66 10.46 6.28
N ALA A 61 4.31 11.16 5.36
CA ALA A 61 3.63 11.95 4.32
C ALA A 61 3.02 11.07 3.22
N LEU A 62 3.51 9.83 3.07
CA LEU A 62 3.03 8.85 2.11
C LEU A 62 2.09 7.81 2.73
N GLN A 63 1.88 7.86 4.05
CA GLN A 63 0.97 6.98 4.78
C GLN A 63 -0.42 6.82 4.09
N PRO A 64 -1.06 7.87 3.54
CA PRO A 64 -2.36 7.72 2.87
C PRO A 64 -2.32 6.86 1.59
N ILE A 65 -1.17 6.76 0.92
CA ILE A 65 -1.02 5.96 -0.31
C ILE A 65 -1.03 4.48 0.04
N TYR A 66 -0.39 4.12 1.16
CA TYR A 66 -0.41 2.76 1.71
C TYR A 66 -1.74 2.42 2.42
N GLN A 67 -2.70 3.36 2.49
CA GLN A 67 -4.05 3.15 3.03
C GLN A 67 -5.09 2.82 1.95
N ILE A 68 -4.71 2.82 0.67
CA ILE A 68 -5.59 2.43 -0.44
C ILE A 68 -5.95 0.95 -0.25
N GLU A 69 -7.25 0.66 -0.16
CA GLU A 69 -7.88 -0.58 0.31
C GLU A 69 -7.02 -1.84 0.11
N LEU A 70 -6.70 -2.47 1.22
CA LEU A 70 -5.93 -3.72 1.32
C LEU A 70 -6.84 -4.95 1.26
N SER A 71 -8.09 -4.77 0.84
CA SER A 71 -9.17 -5.74 0.97
C SER A 71 -9.04 -6.97 0.07
N GLU A 72 -8.19 -6.94 -0.95
CA GLU A 72 -8.01 -8.03 -1.93
C GLU A 72 -6.54 -8.51 -2.08
N ARG A 73 -5.60 -7.99 -1.29
CA ARG A 73 -4.16 -8.22 -1.57
C ARG A 73 -3.58 -9.49 -0.97
N LYS A 74 -2.64 -10.12 -1.69
CA LYS A 74 -1.76 -11.18 -1.18
C LYS A 74 -1.17 -10.81 0.18
N SER A 75 -1.18 -11.79 1.05
CA SER A 75 -0.81 -11.65 2.45
C SER A 75 0.60 -11.11 2.71
N SER A 76 1.53 -11.35 1.79
CA SER A 76 2.91 -10.85 1.85
C SER A 76 3.01 -9.33 1.74
N ILE A 77 2.16 -8.72 0.90
CA ILE A 77 2.11 -7.26 0.70
C ILE A 77 1.45 -6.60 1.90
N LEU A 78 0.34 -7.17 2.36
CA LEU A 78 -0.36 -6.72 3.56
C LEU A 78 0.60 -6.65 4.76
N LEU A 79 1.43 -7.68 4.95
CA LEU A 79 2.41 -7.72 6.03
C LEU A 79 3.42 -6.56 5.97
N GLU A 80 3.99 -6.30 4.80
CA GLU A 80 4.97 -5.23 4.64
C GLU A 80 4.34 -3.85 4.84
N VAL A 81 3.11 -3.64 4.38
CA VAL A 81 2.36 -2.40 4.62
C VAL A 81 2.04 -2.23 6.11
N LEU A 82 1.59 -3.28 6.79
CA LEU A 82 1.24 -3.22 8.21
C LEU A 82 2.45 -2.92 9.11
N LYS A 83 3.65 -3.40 8.75
CA LYS A 83 4.90 -3.06 9.48
C LYS A 83 5.27 -1.57 9.41
N LEU A 84 4.77 -0.85 8.41
CA LEU A 84 5.03 0.58 8.21
C LEU A 84 4.08 1.46 9.02
N GLN A 85 2.94 0.91 9.43
CA GLN A 85 1.94 1.65 10.18
C GLN A 85 2.37 1.77 11.64
N THR A 86 2.30 2.99 12.18
CA THR A 86 2.63 3.28 13.57
C THR A 86 1.53 2.82 14.53
N GLU A 87 0.30 2.70 14.03
CA GLU A 87 -0.89 2.26 14.75
C GLU A 87 -1.48 1.01 14.09
N LYS A 88 -1.94 0.06 14.90
CA LYS A 88 -2.66 -1.12 14.40
C LYS A 88 -4.05 -0.72 13.94
N LYS A 89 -4.52 -1.33 12.85
CA LYS A 89 -5.82 -1.01 12.25
C LYS A 89 -6.71 -2.25 12.06
N PRO A 90 -8.04 -2.07 11.97
CA PRO A 90 -8.95 -3.08 11.44
C PRO A 90 -8.54 -3.49 10.02
N VAL A 91 -8.64 -4.77 9.72
CA VAL A 91 -8.45 -5.31 8.36
C VAL A 91 -9.66 -6.15 8.01
N GLU A 92 -10.36 -5.78 6.94
CA GLU A 92 -11.43 -6.60 6.37
C GLU A 92 -10.83 -7.54 5.32
N LEU A 93 -11.17 -8.82 5.43
CA LEU A 93 -10.80 -9.83 4.43
C LEU A 93 -11.97 -9.96 3.45
N MET A 94 -11.77 -9.51 2.22
CA MET A 94 -12.70 -9.76 1.11
C MET A 94 -12.08 -10.80 0.16
N ASP A 95 -12.92 -11.65 -0.42
CA ASP A 95 -12.53 -12.67 -1.42
C ASP A 95 -11.30 -13.53 -1.06
N TRP A 96 -11.19 -13.86 0.23
CA TRP A 96 -10.12 -14.66 0.80
C TRP A 96 -10.09 -16.09 0.25
N THR A 97 -8.91 -16.58 -0.14
CA THR A 97 -8.73 -17.97 -0.58
C THR A 97 -8.22 -18.87 0.56
N ASP A 98 -8.71 -20.10 0.64
CA ASP A 98 -8.23 -21.10 1.61
C ASP A 98 -6.84 -21.69 1.24
N GLU A 99 -6.08 -21.01 0.39
CA GLU A 99 -4.75 -21.46 -0.02
C GLU A 99 -3.78 -21.41 1.16
N GLU A 100 -3.05 -22.50 1.40
CA GLU A 100 -2.15 -22.62 2.55
C GLU A 100 -1.08 -21.52 2.59
N SER A 101 -0.62 -21.08 1.42
CA SER A 101 0.36 -20.00 1.24
C SER A 101 -0.19 -18.65 1.73
N GLU A 102 -1.42 -18.31 1.33
CA GLU A 102 -2.13 -17.10 1.76
C GLU A 102 -2.45 -17.16 3.26
N VAL A 103 -3.00 -18.26 3.76
CA VAL A 103 -3.27 -18.44 5.19
C VAL A 103 -2.01 -18.27 6.02
N LYS A 104 -0.89 -18.88 5.62
CA LYS A 104 0.39 -18.71 6.32
C LYS A 104 0.92 -17.28 6.25
N GLY A 105 0.74 -16.59 5.13
CA GLY A 105 1.13 -15.19 5.00
C GLY A 105 0.29 -14.30 5.92
N PHE A 106 -1.03 -14.49 5.95
CA PHE A 106 -1.91 -13.63 6.74
C PHE A 106 -1.74 -13.84 8.24
N LEU A 107 -1.46 -15.07 8.69
CA LEU A 107 -1.10 -15.32 10.08
C LEU A 107 0.09 -14.46 10.54
N GLN A 108 1.01 -14.09 9.64
CA GLN A 108 2.12 -13.20 9.96
C GLN A 108 1.67 -11.73 10.12
N CYS A 109 0.51 -11.35 9.59
CA CYS A 109 -0.08 -10.01 9.71
C CYS A 109 -0.74 -9.77 11.07
N LEU A 110 -1.22 -10.82 11.75
CA LEU A 110 -1.98 -10.75 13.01
C LEU A 110 -1.34 -9.87 14.11
N PRO A 111 0.00 -9.86 14.31
CA PRO A 111 0.62 -8.99 15.31
C PRO A 111 0.44 -7.49 15.04
N TYR A 112 0.11 -7.10 13.81
CA TYR A 112 0.08 -5.72 13.33
C TYR A 112 -1.35 -5.18 13.10
N ILE A 113 -2.37 -6.02 13.22
CA ILE A 113 -3.78 -5.62 13.08
C ILE A 113 -4.45 -5.44 14.45
N SER A 114 -5.48 -4.60 14.54
CA SER A 114 -6.22 -4.36 15.78
C SER A 114 -7.48 -5.23 15.89
N GLN A 115 -8.12 -5.51 14.76
CA GLN A 115 -9.30 -6.36 14.64
C GLN A 115 -9.41 -6.87 13.20
N LEU A 116 -10.19 -7.94 13.04
CA LEU A 116 -10.71 -8.43 11.77
C LEU A 116 -12.18 -7.98 11.64
#